data_AF-A0A151S441-F1
#
_entry.id   AF-A0A151S441-F1
#
_cell.length_a   1.000
_cell.length_b   1.000
_cell.length_c   1.000
_cell.angle_alpha   90.00
_cell.angle_beta   90.00
_cell.angle_gamma   90.00
#
_symmetry.space_group_name_H-M   'P 1'
#
loop_
_entity.id
_entity.type
_entity.pdbx_description
1 polymer ?
#
loop_
_entity_poly.entity_id
_entity_poly.type
_entity_poly.pdbx_seq_one_letter_code
_entity_poly.pdbx_strand_id
1 'polypeptide(L)' 'MKRFVIPISYLNQQSFQDLLNEAKEEFGYDHPMGGLTIPCKELEFLNVTSYLNDL' A
#
# COMPACT_ATOMS: atom_id res chain seq x y z
N MET A 1 -6.70 -6.20 -14.14
CA MET A 1 -5.92 -5.93 -12.92
C MET A 1 -4.47 -5.67 -13.31
N LYS A 2 -3.95 -4.50 -12.98
CA LYS A 2 -2.54 -4.16 -13.18
C LYS A 2 -1.81 -4.34 -11.85
N ARG A 3 -0.65 -4.99 -11.89
CA ARG A 3 0.19 -5.18 -10.70
C ARG A 3 1.28 -4.12 -10.72
N PHE A 4 1.45 -3.44 -9.61
CA PHE A 4 2.53 -2.49 -9.40
C PHE A 4 3.51 -3.08 -8.40
N VAL A 5 4.80 -2.89 -8.65
CA VAL A 5 5.87 -3.32 -7.75
C VAL A 5 6.49 -2.05 -7.18
N ILE A 6 6.60 -1.99 -5.86
CA ILE A 6 7.24 -0.89 -5.15
C ILE A 6 8.55 -1.38 -4.51
N PRO A 7 9.54 -0.50 -4.31
CA PRO A 7 10.73 -0.83 -3.54
C PRO A 7 10.38 -1.30 -2.13
N ILE A 8 11.09 -2.32 -1.65
CA ILE A 8 10.90 -2.84 -0.28
C ILE A 8 11.24 -1.79 0.79
N SER A 9 12.06 -0.78 0.46
CA SER A 9 12.44 0.32 1.34
C SER A 9 11.25 1.14 1.82
N TYR A 10 10.13 1.18 1.09
CA TYR A 10 8.94 1.92 1.50
C TYR A 10 8.30 1.32 2.75
N LEU A 11 8.43 0.01 2.94
CA LEU A 11 7.96 -0.65 4.17
C LEU A 11 8.69 -0.17 5.42
N ASN A 12 9.87 0.44 5.28
CA ASN A 12 10.61 1.01 6.41
C ASN A 12 10.21 2.47 6.70
N GLN A 13 9.42 3.12 5.84
CA GLN A 13 8.93 4.46 6.12
C GLN A 13 7.75 4.40 7.08
N GLN A 14 7.81 5.20 8.15
CA GLN A 14 6.78 5.23 9.19
C GLN A 14 5.40 5.54 8.61
N SER A 15 5.31 6.53 7.72
CA SER A 15 4.06 6.90 7.04
C SER A 15 3.43 5.75 6.26
N PHE A 16 4.25 4.91 5.62
CA PHE A 16 3.75 3.75 4.89
C PHE A 16 3.28 2.64 5.84
N GLN A 17 3.98 2.44 6.96
CA GLN A 17 3.56 1.50 8.00
C GLN A 17 2.24 1.92 8.66
N ASP A 18 2.08 3.22 8.94
CA ASP A 18 0.84 3.78 9.51
C ASP A 18 -0.34 3.54 8.56
N LEU A 19 -0.16 3.83 7.26
CA LEU A 19 -1.16 3.53 6.23
C LEU A 19 -1.54 2.04 6.18
N LEU A 20 -0.55 1.14 6.27
CA LEU A 20 -0.80 -0.31 6.28
C LEU A 20 -1.54 -0.75 7.55
N ASN A 21 -1.26 -0.13 8.69
CA ASN A 21 -1.97 -0.40 9.95
C ASN A 21 -3.43 0.06 9.86
N GLU A 22 -3.68 1.28 9.40
CA GLU A 22 -5.04 1.80 9.18
C GLU A 22 -5.83 0.91 8.22
N ALA A 23 -5.22 0.55 7.08
CA ALA A 23 -5.86 -0.32 6.11
C ALA A 23 -6.09 -1.73 6.66
N LYS A 24 -5.20 -2.25 7.52
CA LYS A 24 -5.42 -3.51 8.22
C LYS A 24 -6.62 -3.43 9.15
N GLU A 25 -6.78 -2.34 9.91
CA GLU A 25 -7.92 -2.17 10.82
C GLU A 25 -9.25 -2.04 10.06
N GLU A 26 -9.26 -1.37 8.91
CA GLU A 26 -10.45 -1.17 8.09
C GLU A 26 -10.83 -2.39 7.26
N PHE A 27 -9.86 -3.01 6.57
CA PHE A 27 -10.12 -4.06 5.58
C PHE A 27 -9.78 -5.48 6.06
N GLY A 28 -8.98 -5.60 7.13
CA GLY A 28 -8.54 -6.89 7.66
C GLY A 28 -7.64 -7.68 6.72
N TYR A 29 -7.26 -8.88 7.16
CA TYR A 29 -6.53 -9.87 6.36
C TYR A 29 -7.43 -11.00 5.86
N ASP A 30 -8.74 -10.77 5.79
CA ASP A 30 -9.75 -11.79 5.45
C ASP A 30 -9.72 -12.21 3.96
N HIS A 31 -8.61 -11.94 3.27
CA HIS A 31 -8.41 -12.40 1.91
C HIS A 31 -7.88 -13.85 1.92
N PRO A 32 -8.40 -14.77 1.09
CA PRO A 32 -7.99 -16.18 1.05
C PRO A 32 -6.49 -16.40 0.84
N MET A 33 -5.80 -15.42 0.24
CA MET A 33 -4.34 -15.47 0.02
C MET A 33 -3.51 -14.92 1.19
N GLY A 34 -4.13 -14.53 2.31
CA GLY A 34 -3.44 -14.07 3.53
C GLY A 34 -2.75 -12.71 3.40
N GLY A 35 -3.16 -11.89 2.43
CA GLY A 35 -2.58 -10.56 2.17
C GLY A 35 -3.58 -9.42 2.43
N LEU A 36 -3.04 -8.22 2.69
CA LEU A 36 -3.85 -7.00 2.77
C LEU A 36 -4.21 -6.53 1.36
N THR A 37 -5.50 -6.34 1.10
CA THR A 37 -5.99 -5.78 -0.17
C THR A 37 -6.61 -4.42 0.09
N ILE A 38 -5.99 -3.38 -0.43
CA ILE A 38 -6.46 -2.00 -0.25
C ILE A 38 -7.18 -1.56 -1.53
N PRO A 39 -8.50 -1.32 -1.49
CA PRO A 39 -9.20 -0.78 -2.64
C PRO A 39 -8.70 0.65 -2.91
N CYS A 40 -8.06 0.84 -4.05
CA CYS A 40 -7.49 2.13 -4.43
C CYS A 40 -7.67 2.39 -5.92
N LYS A 41 -7.91 3.65 -6.30
CA LYS A 41 -7.92 4.06 -7.70
C LYS A 41 -6.48 4.07 -8.21
N GLU A 42 -6.28 3.60 -9.44
CA GLU A 42 -4.94 3.53 -10.04
C GLU A 42 -4.21 4.88 -10.00
N LEU A 43 -4.91 5.98 -10.27
CA LEU A 43 -4.33 7.33 -10.25
C LEU A 43 -3.85 7.74 -8.86
N GLU A 44 -4.60 7.41 -7.80
CA GLU A 44 -4.24 7.72 -6.42
C GLU A 44 -3.01 6.92 -5.99
N PHE A 45 -2.96 5.63 -6.35
CA PHE A 45 -1.78 4.80 -6.09
C PHE A 45 -0.54 5.36 -6.77
N LEU A 46 -0.65 5.74 -8.05
CA LEU A 46 0.47 6.33 -8.80
C LEU A 46 0.96 7.63 -8.15
N ASN A 47 0.04 8.51 -7.77
CA ASN A 47 0.36 9.77 -7.10
C ASN A 47 1.09 9.54 -5.76
N VAL A 48 0.60 8.62 -4.92
CA VAL A 48 1.27 8.26 -3.66
C VAL A 48 2.65 7.67 -3.93
N THR A 49 2.77 6.75 -4.88
CA THR A 49 4.07 6.14 -5.19
C THR A 49 5.08 7.10 -5.81
N SER A 50 4.66 8.17 -6.51
CA SER A 50 5.62 9.18 -6.99
C SER A 50 6.24 9.95 -5.82
N TYR A 51 5.44 10.34 -4.82
CA TYR A 51 5.99 11.01 -3.62
C TYR A 51 6.95 10.12 -2.82
N LEU A 52 6.75 8.79 -2.86
CA LEU A 52 7.63 7.84 -2.19
C LEU A 52 8.91 7.56 -2.99
N ASN A 53 8.92 7.73 -4.32
CA ASN A 53 10.10 7.51 -5.19
C ASN A 53 11.08 8.69 -5.18
N ASP A 54 10.61 9.88 -4.83
CA ASP A 54 11.44 11.09 -4.74
C ASP A 54 12.15 11.24 -3.37
N LEU A 55 12.04 10.24 -2.49
CA LEU A 55 12.73 10.12 -1.18
C LEU A 55 13.89 9.10 -1.25
#